data_AF-A0A7K3PWG7-F1
#
_entry.id   AF-A0A7K3PWG7-F1
#
_cell.length_a   1.000
_cell.length_b   1.000
_cell.length_c   1.000
_cell.angle_alpha   90.00
_cell.angle_beta   90.00
_cell.angle_gamma   90.00
#
_symmetry.space_group_name_H-M   'P 1'
#
loop_
_entity.id
_entity.type
_entity.pdbx_description
1 polymer ?
#
loop_
_entity_poly.entity_id
_entity_poly.type
_entity_poly.pdbx_seq_one_letter_code
_entity_poly.pdbx_strand_id
1 'polypeptide(L)'
;FPGEPSVVEVELRLDSEEPGARAGLAVLGDAYRWIGLQRDTDGTVHLVHRFAESVAEAERDADRPRPAPGGRARLRIETVPGARCRFSYDLGDGDPGEGPPPVPVGREFAATPWRWVGALLGLFALAPAGRGPAGTATFTGFRVGPH
;
A
#
# COMPACT_ATOMS: atom_id res chain seq x y z
N PHE A 1 -9.51 -3.14 14.87
CA PHE A 1 -8.70 -3.75 13.81
C PHE A 1 -8.93 -5.24 13.88
N PRO A 2 -9.38 -5.84 12.78
CA PRO A 2 -10.55 -6.72 12.78
C PRO A 2 -10.35 -7.83 13.80
N GLY A 3 -11.35 -8.00 14.67
CA GLY A 3 -11.29 -9.01 15.74
C GLY A 3 -11.04 -10.41 15.19
N GLU A 4 -11.42 -10.64 13.92
CA GLU A 4 -11.21 -11.88 13.16
C GLU A 4 -10.20 -11.66 12.02
N PRO A 5 -9.45 -12.71 11.62
CA PRO A 5 -8.62 -12.65 10.43
C PRO A 5 -9.40 -12.22 9.19
N SER A 6 -8.79 -11.38 8.36
CA SER A 6 -9.45 -10.77 7.21
C SER A 6 -8.45 -10.47 6.11
N VAL A 7 -8.95 -10.41 4.89
CA VAL A 7 -8.19 -10.10 3.69
C VAL A 7 -8.76 -8.84 3.08
N VAL A 8 -7.87 -7.89 2.82
CA VAL A 8 -8.16 -6.59 2.24
C VAL A 8 -7.43 -6.53 0.91
N GLU A 9 -8.16 -6.28 -0.17
CA GLU A 9 -7.59 -6.25 -1.52
C GLU A 9 -8.08 -5.04 -2.28
N VAL A 10 -7.21 -4.52 -3.15
CA VAL A 10 -7.52 -3.43 -4.08
C VAL A 10 -6.62 -3.52 -5.30
N GLU A 11 -7.14 -3.17 -6.46
CA GLU A 11 -6.34 -2.89 -7.64
C GLU A 11 -6.04 -1.40 -7.69
N LEU A 12 -4.76 -1.05 -7.85
CA LEU A 12 -4.28 0.31 -7.94
C LEU A 12 -3.66 0.54 -9.32
N ARG A 13 -4.01 1.65 -9.95
CA ARG A 13 -3.29 2.22 -11.10
C ARG A 13 -2.84 3.64 -10.76
N LEU A 14 -1.57 3.96 -10.99
CA LEU A 14 -1.00 5.29 -10.81
C LEU A 14 -0.82 5.97 -12.17
N ASP A 15 -1.74 6.86 -12.52
CA ASP A 15 -1.78 7.56 -13.80
C ASP A 15 -1.04 8.88 -13.79
N SER A 16 -0.79 9.43 -12.60
CA SER A 16 0.02 10.63 -12.45
C SER A 16 1.42 10.40 -13.02
N GLU A 17 1.86 11.30 -13.89
CA GLU A 17 3.21 11.35 -14.46
C GLU A 17 4.17 12.22 -13.63
N GLU A 18 3.66 12.84 -12.56
CA GLU A 18 4.43 13.76 -11.74
C GLU A 18 5.46 13.03 -10.85
N PRO A 19 6.75 13.41 -10.91
CA PRO A 19 7.78 12.89 -10.02
C PRO A 19 7.43 13.01 -8.54
N GLY A 20 7.40 11.90 -7.81
CA GLY A 20 7.01 11.85 -6.39
C GLY A 20 5.52 11.58 -6.14
N ALA A 21 4.70 11.50 -7.19
CA ALA A 21 3.32 11.06 -7.06
C ALA A 21 3.26 9.64 -6.49
N ARG A 22 2.36 9.40 -5.55
CA ARG A 22 2.25 8.11 -4.85
C ARG A 22 0.83 7.80 -4.44
N ALA A 23 0.50 6.52 -4.45
CA ALA A 23 -0.79 6.03 -4.02
C ALA A 23 -0.65 4.63 -3.43
N GLY A 24 -1.52 4.25 -2.50
CA GLY A 24 -1.38 2.96 -1.84
C GLY A 24 -2.50 2.59 -0.88
N LEU A 25 -2.33 1.40 -0.32
CA LEU A 25 -3.15 0.82 0.74
C LEU A 25 -2.35 0.83 2.04
N ALA A 26 -2.91 1.46 3.08
CA ALA A 26 -2.25 1.74 4.34
C ALA A 26 -2.96 1.09 5.53
N VAL A 27 -2.16 0.66 6.51
CA VAL A 27 -2.57 0.46 7.90
C VAL A 27 -2.12 1.68 8.69
N LEU A 28 -3.07 2.41 9.23
CA LEU A 28 -2.86 3.65 9.98
C LEU A 28 -3.10 3.40 11.47
N GLY A 29 -2.15 3.84 12.29
CA GLY A 29 -2.15 3.71 13.74
C GLY A 29 -1.22 4.75 14.35
N ASP A 30 -0.71 4.48 15.55
CA ASP A 30 0.36 5.32 16.13
C ASP A 30 1.64 5.25 15.30
N ALA A 31 1.94 4.05 14.78
CA ALA A 31 2.80 3.87 13.62
C ALA A 31 1.92 3.52 12.42
N TYR A 32 2.37 3.86 11.21
CA TYR A 32 1.70 3.44 9.98
C TYR A 32 2.63 2.67 9.05
N ARG A 33 2.01 1.82 8.22
CA ARG A 33 2.68 1.04 7.19
C ARG A 33 1.80 0.94 5.95
N TRP A 34 2.39 1.08 4.78
CA TRP A 34 1.63 1.04 3.53
C TRP A 34 2.43 0.40 2.40
N ILE A 35 1.68 -0.22 1.48
CA ILE A 35 2.19 -0.75 0.21
C ILE A 35 1.50 -0.01 -0.92
N GLY A 36 2.23 0.29 -2.00
CA GLY A 36 1.66 1.03 -3.11
C GLY A 36 2.64 1.32 -4.23
N LEU A 37 2.26 2.26 -5.08
CA LEU A 37 3.07 2.73 -6.21
C LEU A 37 3.59 4.14 -5.94
N GLN A 38 4.83 4.40 -6.34
CA GLN A 38 5.44 5.72 -6.34
C GLN A 38 6.19 5.95 -7.64
N ARG A 39 6.03 7.14 -8.21
CA ARG A 39 6.86 7.61 -9.33
C ARG A 39 8.13 8.26 -8.80
N ASP A 40 9.28 7.82 -9.31
CA ASP A 40 10.57 8.40 -8.97
C ASP A 40 10.86 9.62 -9.86
N THR A 41 11.95 10.32 -9.55
CA THR A 41 12.45 11.51 -10.23
C THR A 41 12.82 11.29 -11.70
N ASP A 42 13.21 10.07 -12.05
CA ASP A 42 13.49 9.64 -13.43
C ASP A 42 12.21 9.26 -14.21
N GLY A 43 11.03 9.35 -13.57
CA GLY A 43 9.74 8.98 -14.14
C GLY A 43 9.39 7.49 -14.00
N THR A 44 10.31 6.65 -13.51
CA THR A 44 10.07 5.21 -13.31
C THR A 44 9.07 4.99 -12.18
N VAL A 45 8.08 4.12 -12.41
CA VAL A 45 7.14 3.70 -11.36
C VAL A 45 7.69 2.49 -10.62
N HIS A 46 7.68 2.58 -9.30
CA HIS A 46 8.10 1.52 -8.40
C HIS A 46 6.94 1.10 -7.50
N LEU A 47 6.85 -0.21 -7.25
CA LEU A 47 6.18 -0.71 -6.07
C LEU A 47 7.06 -0.44 -4.85
N VAL A 48 6.49 0.21 -3.84
CA VAL A 48 7.14 0.56 -2.59
C VAL A 48 6.37 0.00 -1.40
N HIS A 49 7.09 -0.32 -0.34
CA HIS A 49 6.54 -0.72 0.95
C HIS A 49 7.22 0.11 2.02
N ARG A 50 6.46 0.96 2.70
CA ARG A 50 7.02 1.98 3.60
C ARG A 50 6.31 2.03 4.92
N PHE A 51 7.02 2.57 5.91
CA PHE A 51 6.51 2.77 7.25
C PHE A 51 7.05 4.06 7.85
N ALA A 52 6.32 4.60 8.82
CA ALA A 52 6.84 5.58 9.74
C ALA A 52 6.32 5.27 11.15
N GLU A 53 7.17 5.51 12.13
CA GLU A 53 6.84 5.45 13.54
C GLU A 53 6.37 6.83 14.01
N SER A 54 5.70 6.91 15.16
CA SER A 54 5.01 8.12 15.65
C SER A 54 5.92 9.35 15.78
N VAL A 55 7.22 9.14 15.98
CA VAL A 55 8.24 10.20 16.13
C VAL A 55 9.15 10.35 14.92
N ALA A 56 8.88 9.64 13.82
CA ALA A 56 9.73 9.69 12.63
C ALA A 56 9.48 10.96 11.82
N GLU A 57 10.55 11.64 11.41
CA GLU A 57 10.49 12.84 10.55
C GLU A 57 10.20 12.51 9.08
N ALA A 58 10.46 11.27 8.66
CA ALA A 58 10.25 10.79 7.32
C ALA A 58 9.92 9.29 7.28
N GLU A 59 9.28 8.87 6.20
CA GLU A 59 9.08 7.44 5.89
C GLU A 59 10.40 6.73 5.61
N ARG A 60 10.45 5.45 5.95
CA ARG A 60 11.53 4.54 5.56
C ARG A 60 10.98 3.37 4.77
N ASP A 61 11.84 2.82 3.91
CA ASP A 61 11.54 1.59 3.20
C ASP A 61 11.50 0.41 4.17
N ALA A 62 10.41 -0.32 4.10
CA ALA A 62 10.10 -1.50 4.89
C ALA A 62 10.47 -2.80 4.15
N ASP A 63 10.78 -2.68 2.86
CA ASP A 63 11.40 -3.65 1.95
C ASP A 63 11.97 -2.89 0.73
N ARG A 64 12.84 -3.51 -0.07
CA ARG A 64 13.44 -2.90 -1.27
C ARG A 64 12.36 -2.52 -2.31
N PRO A 65 12.38 -1.29 -2.86
CA PRO A 65 11.53 -0.92 -3.99
C PRO A 65 11.75 -1.83 -5.21
N ARG A 66 10.68 -2.09 -5.97
CA ARG A 66 10.71 -2.97 -7.15
C ARG A 66 10.13 -2.24 -8.36
N PRO A 67 10.70 -2.39 -9.57
CA PRO A 67 10.11 -1.81 -10.78
C PRO A 67 8.67 -2.29 -10.98
N ALA A 68 7.77 -1.36 -11.30
CA ALA A 68 6.38 -1.61 -11.64
C ALA A 68 6.03 -0.86 -12.94
N PRO A 69 6.64 -1.25 -14.08
CA PRO A 69 6.58 -0.46 -15.32
C PRO A 69 5.17 -0.29 -15.87
N GLY A 70 4.25 -1.19 -15.53
CA GLY A 70 2.84 -1.10 -15.91
C GLY A 70 2.03 -0.06 -15.14
N GLY A 71 2.61 0.62 -14.13
CA GLY A 71 1.91 1.60 -13.31
C GLY A 71 0.70 1.04 -12.57
N ARG A 72 0.64 -0.29 -12.40
CA ARG A 72 -0.50 -1.01 -11.83
C ARG A 72 -0.01 -2.06 -10.83
N ALA A 73 -0.82 -2.32 -9.80
CA ALA A 73 -0.61 -3.41 -8.86
C ALA A 73 -1.92 -3.81 -8.19
N ARG A 74 -2.14 -5.10 -7.99
CA ARG A 74 -3.08 -5.60 -6.97
C ARG A 74 -2.35 -5.61 -5.63
N LEU A 75 -2.91 -4.95 -4.63
CA LEU A 75 -2.36 -4.84 -3.29
C LEU A 75 -3.23 -5.64 -2.33
N ARG A 76 -2.59 -6.41 -1.45
CA ARG A 76 -3.29 -7.24 -0.46
C ARG A 76 -2.70 -7.05 0.93
N ILE A 77 -3.56 -6.82 1.91
CA ILE A 77 -3.25 -6.86 3.34
C ILE A 77 -4.05 -7.98 3.98
N GLU A 78 -3.35 -8.87 4.66
CA GLU A 78 -3.93 -9.92 5.48
C GLU A 78 -3.75 -9.57 6.95
N THR A 79 -4.84 -9.51 7.69
CA THR A 79 -4.83 -9.36 9.14
C THR A 79 -4.92 -10.73 9.79
N VAL A 80 -3.96 -11.06 10.65
CA VAL A 80 -3.88 -12.32 11.40
C VAL A 80 -4.00 -12.05 12.91
N PRO A 81 -4.17 -13.09 13.76
CA PRO A 81 -4.35 -12.89 15.20
C PRO A 81 -3.27 -12.01 15.84
N GLY A 82 -3.67 -11.21 16.82
CA GLY A 82 -2.77 -10.26 17.51
C GLY A 82 -2.55 -8.94 16.75
N ALA A 83 -3.51 -8.53 15.91
CA ALA A 83 -3.46 -7.30 15.11
C ALA A 83 -2.21 -7.23 14.20
N ARG A 84 -1.76 -8.38 13.70
CA ARG A 84 -0.61 -8.47 12.80
C ARG A 84 -1.06 -8.37 11.35
N CYS A 85 -0.29 -7.65 10.55
CA CYS A 85 -0.57 -7.40 9.15
C CYS A 85 0.55 -7.98 8.28
N ARG A 86 0.16 -8.72 7.24
CA ARG A 86 1.04 -9.20 6.17
C ARG A 86 0.68 -8.45 4.88
N PHE A 87 1.70 -7.99 4.18
CA PHE A 87 1.54 -7.22 2.94
C PHE A 87 1.99 -8.08 1.77
N SER A 88 1.27 -8.02 0.67
CA SER A 88 1.61 -8.72 -0.56
C SER A 88 1.08 -7.97 -1.78
N TYR A 89 1.63 -8.26 -2.96
CA TYR A 89 1.25 -7.60 -4.20
C TYR A 89 1.30 -8.54 -5.40
N ASP A 90 0.66 -8.14 -6.48
CA ASP A 90 0.80 -8.70 -7.82
C ASP A 90 0.88 -7.53 -8.82
N LEU A 91 1.86 -7.56 -9.74
CA LEU A 91 2.05 -6.52 -10.77
C LEU A 91 1.22 -6.79 -12.05
N GLY A 92 0.41 -7.85 -12.05
CA GLY A 92 -0.48 -8.19 -13.14
C GLY A 92 0.26 -8.80 -14.32
N ASP A 93 1.18 -9.72 -14.03
CA ASP A 93 1.83 -10.58 -15.03
C ASP A 93 0.93 -11.78 -15.42
N GLY A 94 -0.28 -11.89 -14.85
CA GLY A 94 -1.25 -12.97 -15.09
C GLY A 94 -2.70 -12.50 -15.26
N ASP A 95 -3.55 -13.41 -15.75
CA ASP A 95 -4.98 -13.18 -16.04
C ASP A 95 -5.79 -12.98 -14.74
N PRO A 96 -6.85 -12.14 -14.70
CA PRO A 96 -7.66 -11.91 -13.50
C PRO A 96 -8.47 -13.17 -13.13
N GLY A 97 -7.88 -14.05 -12.33
CA GLY A 97 -8.53 -15.26 -11.82
C GLY A 97 -7.61 -16.48 -11.66
N GLU A 98 -6.50 -16.52 -12.40
CA GLU A 98 -5.51 -17.62 -12.38
C GLU A 98 -4.07 -17.12 -12.19
N GLY A 99 -3.90 -15.85 -11.81
CA GLY A 99 -2.60 -15.28 -11.52
C GLY A 99 -1.84 -16.05 -10.42
N PRO A 100 -0.49 -16.01 -10.45
CA PRO A 100 0.32 -16.61 -9.39
C PRO A 100 -0.06 -16.04 -8.01
N PRO A 101 0.23 -16.76 -6.92
CA PRO A 101 -0.05 -16.26 -5.57
C PRO A 101 0.65 -14.89 -5.36
N PRO A 102 0.00 -13.96 -4.63
CA PRO A 102 0.55 -12.62 -4.45
C PRO A 102 1.90 -12.70 -3.72
N VAL A 103 2.86 -11.90 -4.17
CA VAL A 103 4.23 -11.88 -3.70
C VAL A 103 4.29 -11.17 -2.35
N PRO A 104 4.75 -11.82 -1.26
CA PRO A 104 4.86 -11.17 0.06
C PRO A 104 5.96 -10.09 0.06
N VAL A 105 5.76 -9.06 0.87
CA VAL A 105 6.70 -7.93 1.00
C VAL A 105 6.95 -7.55 2.45
N GLY A 106 8.22 -7.32 2.79
CA GLY A 106 8.66 -6.94 4.13
C GLY A 106 8.30 -7.95 5.24
N ARG A 107 8.40 -7.49 6.49
CA ARG A 107 8.05 -8.26 7.70
C ARG A 107 6.63 -7.96 8.14
N GLU A 108 6.06 -8.86 8.96
CA GLU A 108 4.81 -8.63 9.66
C GLU A 108 4.84 -7.34 10.48
N PHE A 109 3.71 -6.62 10.47
CA PHE A 109 3.55 -5.36 11.17
C PHE A 109 2.49 -5.48 12.26
N ALA A 110 2.80 -5.06 13.49
CA ALA A 110 1.79 -4.91 14.54
C ALA A 110 1.07 -3.58 14.35
N ALA A 111 -0.22 -3.65 13.99
CA ALA A 111 -1.06 -2.47 13.95
C ALA A 111 -1.34 -2.00 15.39
N THR A 112 -0.92 -0.78 15.70
CA THR A 112 -1.18 -0.15 17.00
C THR A 112 -2.40 0.78 16.91
N PRO A 113 -3.33 0.75 17.88
CA PRO A 113 -4.40 1.76 17.94
C PRO A 113 -3.85 3.18 18.03
N TRP A 114 -4.62 4.16 17.54
CA TRP A 114 -4.31 5.57 17.70
C TRP A 114 -5.36 6.25 18.58
N ARG A 115 -4.95 6.59 19.80
CA ARG A 115 -5.81 7.23 20.83
C ARG A 115 -7.08 6.40 21.07
N TRP A 116 -8.26 6.93 20.78
CA TRP A 116 -9.55 6.26 20.98
C TRP A 116 -10.02 5.46 19.74
N VAL A 117 -9.28 5.51 18.64
CA VAL A 117 -9.58 4.74 17.43
C VAL A 117 -8.68 3.51 17.40
N GLY A 118 -9.22 2.36 16.99
CA GLY A 118 -8.38 1.25 16.58
C GLY A 118 -7.50 1.64 15.38
N ALA A 119 -6.59 0.75 14.96
CA ALA A 119 -5.95 0.96 13.67
C ALA A 119 -7.00 1.03 12.55
N LEU A 120 -6.66 1.70 11.45
CA LEU A 120 -7.54 1.92 10.30
C LEU A 120 -6.87 1.40 9.03
N LEU A 121 -7.70 0.96 8.09
CA LEU A 121 -7.28 0.70 6.71
C LEU A 121 -7.66 1.91 5.87
N GLY A 122 -6.76 2.34 4.99
CA GLY A 122 -6.99 3.52 4.15
C GLY A 122 -6.40 3.36 2.76
N LEU A 123 -7.13 3.84 1.76
CA LEU A 123 -6.59 4.13 0.43
C LEU A 123 -6.16 5.59 0.41
N PHE A 124 -5.02 5.88 -0.21
CA PHE A 124 -4.54 7.26 -0.32
C PHE A 124 -3.92 7.51 -1.69
N ALA A 125 -3.98 8.76 -2.13
CA ALA A 125 -3.22 9.28 -3.27
C ALA A 125 -2.68 10.65 -2.89
N LEU A 126 -1.39 10.88 -3.12
CA LEU A 126 -0.70 12.11 -2.76
C LEU A 126 0.07 12.63 -3.97
N ALA A 127 -0.11 13.93 -4.22
CA ALA A 127 0.70 14.70 -5.15
C ALA A 127 2.13 14.85 -4.59
N PRO A 128 3.12 15.10 -5.46
CA PRO A 128 4.41 15.61 -5.01
C PRO A 128 4.28 16.97 -4.31
N ALA A 129 5.33 17.38 -3.61
CA ALA A 129 5.40 18.71 -3.01
C ALA A 129 5.34 19.80 -4.09
N GLY A 130 4.31 20.65 -4.07
CA GLY A 130 4.12 21.73 -5.05
C GLY A 130 2.67 22.20 -5.15
N ARG A 131 2.39 23.11 -6.09
CA ARG A 131 1.04 23.65 -6.39
C ARG A 131 0.50 23.20 -7.76
N GLY A 132 1.12 22.20 -8.40
CA GLY A 132 0.70 21.67 -9.70
C GLY A 132 -0.44 20.65 -9.61
N PRO A 133 -1.07 20.29 -10.74
CA PRO A 133 -2.05 19.20 -10.78
C PRO A 133 -1.39 17.88 -10.35
N ALA A 134 -2.03 17.18 -9.41
CA ALA A 134 -1.48 15.97 -8.80
C ALA A 134 -1.48 14.71 -9.69
N GLY A 135 -2.11 14.80 -10.87
CA GLY A 135 -2.53 13.64 -11.64
C GLY A 135 -3.60 12.82 -10.92
N THR A 136 -3.73 11.54 -11.29
CA THR A 136 -4.77 10.65 -10.78
C THR A 136 -4.18 9.31 -10.33
N ALA A 137 -4.77 8.72 -9.31
CA ALA A 137 -4.65 7.29 -9.02
C ALA A 137 -6.05 6.68 -9.03
N THR A 138 -6.19 5.52 -9.67
CA THR A 138 -7.44 4.79 -9.79
C THR A 138 -7.42 3.58 -8.86
N PHE A 139 -8.49 3.40 -8.09
CA PHE A 139 -8.68 2.23 -7.23
C PHE A 139 -9.91 1.44 -7.67
N THR A 140 -9.75 0.16 -7.96
CA THR A 140 -10.85 -0.75 -8.33
C THR A 140 -10.86 -1.99 -7.45
N GLY A 141 -12.03 -2.62 -7.33
CA GLY A 141 -12.14 -3.92 -6.65
C GLY A 141 -11.78 -3.90 -5.16
N PHE A 142 -11.94 -2.76 -4.45
CA PHE A 142 -11.70 -2.72 -3.00
C PHE A 142 -12.65 -3.68 -2.27
N ARG A 143 -12.08 -4.69 -1.61
CA ARG A 143 -12.81 -5.73 -0.90
C ARG A 143 -12.20 -5.98 0.47
N VAL A 144 -13.06 -6.22 1.44
CA VAL A 144 -12.71 -6.74 2.77
C VAL A 144 -13.54 -8.00 2.97
N GLY A 145 -12.87 -9.12 3.21
CA GLY A 145 -13.50 -10.42 3.40
C GLY A 145 -12.78 -11.28 4.43
N PRO A 146 -13.37 -12.42 4.81
CA PRO A 146 -12.67 -13.41 5.63
C PRO A 146 -11.38 -13.90 4.95
N HIS A 147 -10.43 -14.36 5.77
CA HIS A 147 -9.18 -15.00 5.30
C HIS A 147 -9.44 -16.34 4.62
#